data_AF-A0A840YK36-F1
#
_entry.id   AF-A0A840YK36-F1
#
_cell.length_a   1.000
_cell.length_b   1.000
_cell.length_c   1.000
_cell.angle_alpha   90.00
_cell.angle_beta   90.00
_cell.angle_gamma   90.00
#
_symmetry.space_group_name_H-M   'P 1'
#
loop_
_entity.id
_entity.type
_entity.pdbx_description
1 polymer ?
#
loop_
_entity_poly.entity_id
_entity_poly.type
_entity_poly.pdbx_seq_one_letter_code
_entity_poly.pdbx_strand_id
1 'polypeptide(L)'
;MDEEIERPVVSVRADTRAFAQDVAEMRGSLEGPLEAGVNRAGQAIETALGRAVRTGKLGFEDLRGVALGVIGEIASSVLRIVAVQQIGSHGLSPAAELRRRKGGDRI
;
A
#
# COMPACT_ATOMS: atom_id res chain seq x y z
N MET A 1 -5.69 -40.93 -17.71
CA MET A 1 -6.13 -39.59 -18.13
C MET A 1 -6.50 -38.70 -16.93
N ASP A 2 -6.10 -39.04 -15.70
CA ASP A 2 -6.48 -38.26 -14.49
C ASP A 2 -5.37 -37.30 -14.02
N GLU A 3 -4.15 -37.46 -14.53
CA GLU A 3 -2.96 -36.68 -14.11
C GLU A 3 -2.86 -35.29 -14.79
N GLU A 4 -3.66 -35.02 -15.83
CA GLU A 4 -3.66 -33.73 -16.55
C GLU A 4 -4.55 -32.67 -15.89
N ILE A 5 -5.52 -33.06 -15.06
CA ILE A 5 -6.42 -32.12 -14.35
C ILE A 5 -5.84 -31.70 -12.99
N GLU A 6 -4.92 -32.48 -12.43
CA GLU A 6 -4.36 -32.20 -11.09
C GLU A 6 -3.33 -31.05 -11.10
N ARG A 7 -2.59 -30.89 -12.21
CA ARG A 7 -1.60 -29.79 -12.39
C ARG A 7 -2.26 -28.40 -12.49
N PRO A 8 -3.36 -28.20 -13.25
CA PRO A 8 -4.10 -26.93 -13.28
C PRO A 8 -4.70 -26.53 -11.92
N VAL A 9 -5.26 -27.47 -11.15
CA VAL A 9 -5.92 -27.17 -9.87
C VAL A 9 -4.91 -26.75 -8.80
N VAL A 10 -3.70 -27.32 -8.81
CA VAL A 10 -2.61 -26.91 -7.91
C VAL A 10 -2.07 -25.52 -8.25
N SER A 11 -1.97 -25.15 -9.54
CA SER A 11 -1.59 -23.80 -9.97
C SER A 11 -2.61 -22.75 -9.52
N VAL A 12 -3.90 -22.96 -9.79
CA VAL A 12 -4.95 -22.01 -9.40
C VAL A 12 -5.02 -21.81 -7.88
N ARG A 13 -4.75 -22.86 -7.09
CA ARG A 13 -4.75 -22.79 -5.62
C ARG A 13 -3.51 -22.09 -5.05
N ALA A 14 -2.38 -22.14 -5.76
CA ALA A 14 -1.21 -21.34 -5.43
C ALA A 14 -1.47 -19.86 -5.76
N ASP A 15 -2.06 -19.58 -6.92
CA ASP A 15 -2.38 -18.22 -7.37
C ASP A 15 -3.42 -17.54 -6.46
N THR A 16 -4.43 -18.28 -6.00
CA THR A 16 -5.40 -17.74 -5.03
C THR A 16 -4.80 -17.49 -3.64
N ARG A 17 -3.80 -18.28 -3.21
CA ARG A 17 -3.09 -18.03 -1.95
C ARG A 17 -2.19 -16.81 -2.05
N ALA A 18 -1.46 -16.66 -3.16
CA ALA A 18 -0.65 -15.48 -3.43
C ALA A 18 -1.54 -14.22 -3.51
N PHE A 19 -2.63 -14.28 -4.27
CA PHE A 19 -3.60 -13.18 -4.38
C PHE A 19 -4.23 -12.81 -3.03
N ALA A 20 -4.61 -13.78 -2.20
CA ALA A 20 -5.14 -13.50 -0.87
C ALA A 20 -4.11 -12.84 0.05
N GLN A 21 -2.84 -13.20 -0.10
CA GLN A 21 -1.72 -12.61 0.63
C GLN A 21 -1.45 -11.18 0.16
N ASP A 22 -1.45 -10.93 -1.15
CA ASP A 22 -1.33 -9.60 -1.75
C ASP A 22 -2.49 -8.68 -1.34
N VAL A 23 -3.72 -9.20 -1.28
CA VAL A 23 -4.89 -8.45 -0.79
C VAL A 23 -4.77 -8.13 0.70
N ALA A 24 -4.25 -9.04 1.52
CA ALA A 24 -4.01 -8.79 2.93
C ALA A 24 -2.92 -7.72 3.14
N GLU A 25 -1.88 -7.73 2.30
CA GLU A 25 -0.83 -6.71 2.30
C GLU A 25 -1.37 -5.35 1.84
N MET A 26 -2.16 -5.32 0.76
CA MET A 26 -2.87 -4.11 0.33
C MET A 26 -3.77 -3.57 1.45
N ARG A 27 -4.54 -4.43 2.12
CA ARG A 27 -5.41 -4.02 3.23
C ARG A 27 -4.62 -3.46 4.40
N GLY A 28 -3.52 -4.10 4.81
CA GLY A 28 -2.66 -3.59 5.87
C GLY A 28 -1.99 -2.26 5.54
N SER A 29 -1.61 -2.06 4.26
CA SER A 29 -1.05 -0.79 3.77
C SER A 29 -2.07 0.35 3.71
N LEU A 30 -3.36 0.01 3.59
CA LEU A 30 -4.46 0.96 3.60
C LEU A 30 -4.93 1.26 5.02
N GLU A 31 -5.17 0.26 5.87
CA GLU A 31 -5.73 0.45 7.21
C GLU A 31 -4.87 1.38 8.09
N GLY A 32 -3.54 1.26 8.13
CA GLY A 32 -2.73 2.09 9.04
C GLY A 32 -2.55 3.56 8.61
N PRO A 33 -1.83 3.82 7.49
CA PRO A 33 -1.52 5.18 7.04
C PRO A 33 -2.76 5.99 6.64
N LEU A 34 -3.78 5.35 6.04
CA LEU A 34 -5.00 6.04 5.63
C LEU A 34 -5.85 6.41 6.84
N GLU A 35 -6.04 5.50 7.81
CA GLU A 35 -6.77 5.80 9.04
C GLU A 35 -6.10 6.95 9.81
N ALA A 36 -4.77 6.91 9.94
CA ALA A 36 -4.01 7.98 10.58
C ALA A 36 -4.11 9.33 9.83
N GLY A 37 -4.19 9.30 8.50
CA GLY A 37 -4.39 10.48 7.66
C GLY A 37 -5.81 11.04 7.76
N VAL A 38 -6.81 10.17 7.73
CA VAL A 38 -8.24 10.51 7.87
C VAL A 38 -8.52 11.13 9.24
N ASN A 39 -7.96 10.55 10.31
CA ASN A 39 -8.12 11.10 11.66
C ASN A 39 -7.51 12.51 11.80
N ARG A 40 -6.31 12.73 11.23
CA ARG A 40 -5.68 14.07 11.22
C ARG A 40 -6.48 15.09 10.40
N ALA A 41 -6.99 14.68 9.24
CA ALA A 41 -7.85 15.53 8.42
C ALA A 41 -9.15 15.88 9.15
N GLY A 42 -9.77 14.92 9.84
CA GLY A 42 -10.96 15.14 10.68
C GLY A 42 -10.71 16.17 11.77
N GLN A 43 -9.61 16.06 12.52
CA GLN A 43 -9.25 17.03 13.56
C GLN A 43 -9.01 18.44 13.00
N ALA A 44 -8.39 18.55 11.82
CA ALA A 44 -8.19 19.84 11.16
C ALA A 44 -9.54 20.49 10.76
N ILE A 45 -10.47 19.68 10.24
CA ILE A 45 -11.83 20.13 9.88
C ILE A 45 -12.60 20.56 11.13
N GLU A 46 -12.60 19.77 12.21
CA GLU A 46 -13.25 20.11 13.46
C GLU A 46 -12.71 21.40 14.06
N THR A 47 -11.39 21.60 13.99
CA THR A 47 -10.74 22.83 14.45
C THR A 47 -11.18 24.04 13.62
N ALA A 48 -11.21 23.90 12.29
CA ALA A 48 -11.64 24.97 11.38
C ALA A 48 -13.13 25.32 11.57
N LEU A 49 -14.00 24.32 11.68
CA LEU A 49 -15.42 24.48 11.94
C LEU A 49 -15.68 25.09 13.32
N GLY A 50 -14.99 24.61 14.37
CA GLY A 50 -15.10 25.16 15.72
C GLY A 50 -14.66 26.63 15.78
N ARG A 51 -13.60 26.99 15.04
CA ARG A 51 -13.16 28.38 14.89
C ARG A 51 -14.22 29.21 14.17
N ALA A 52 -14.79 28.72 13.08
CA ALA A 52 -15.82 29.42 12.32
C ALA A 52 -17.12 29.64 13.08
N VAL A 53 -17.55 28.67 13.88
CA VAL A 53 -18.71 28.83 14.79
C VAL A 53 -18.42 29.93 15.82
N ARG A 54 -17.18 30.00 16.33
CA ARG A 54 -16.78 30.97 17.36
C ARG A 54 -16.53 32.38 16.82
N THR A 55 -16.01 32.51 15.60
CA THR A 55 -15.66 33.80 14.97
C THR A 55 -16.72 34.31 13.99
N GLY A 56 -17.68 33.45 13.61
CA GLY A 56 -18.73 33.75 12.63
C GLY A 56 -18.25 33.81 11.17
N LYS A 57 -17.01 33.43 10.86
CA LYS A 57 -16.44 33.50 9.51
C LYS A 57 -15.58 32.26 9.21
N LEU A 58 -15.94 31.48 8.19
CA LEU A 58 -15.01 30.61 7.47
C LEU A 58 -14.30 31.48 6.43
N GLY A 59 -13.03 31.79 6.64
CA GLY A 59 -12.24 32.50 5.63
C GLY A 59 -11.84 31.56 4.49
N PHE A 60 -11.66 32.11 3.28
CA PHE A 60 -11.11 31.35 2.14
C PHE A 60 -9.70 30.80 2.45
N GLU A 61 -8.97 31.49 3.34
CA GLU A 61 -7.67 31.07 3.83
C GLU A 61 -7.74 29.82 4.71
N ASP A 62 -8.76 29.69 5.56
CA ASP A 62 -8.95 28.51 6.41
C ASP A 62 -9.28 27.28 5.54
N LEU A 63 -10.14 27.43 4.54
CA LEU A 63 -10.47 26.38 3.58
C LEU A 63 -9.25 25.96 2.74
N ARG A 64 -8.45 26.94 2.29
CA ARG A 64 -7.20 26.68 1.59
C ARG A 64 -6.23 25.89 2.46
N GLY A 65 -6.07 26.28 3.74
CA GLY A 65 -5.20 25.58 4.68
C GLY A 65 -5.60 24.12 4.87
N VAL A 66 -6.90 23.86 5.08
CA VAL A 66 -7.43 22.50 5.20
C VAL A 66 -7.20 21.69 3.91
N ALA A 67 -7.55 22.25 2.75
CA ALA A 67 -7.40 21.57 1.47
C ALA A 67 -5.94 21.21 1.17
N LEU A 68 -5.00 22.14 1.39
CA LEU A 68 -3.58 21.90 1.20
C LEU A 68 -3.01 20.89 2.19
N GLY A 69 -3.48 20.93 3.45
CA GLY A 69 -3.10 19.94 4.47
C GLY A 69 -3.50 18.51 4.07
N VAL A 70 -4.73 18.33 3.60
CA VAL A 70 -5.24 17.04 3.12
C VAL A 70 -4.42 16.53 1.94
N ILE A 71 -4.13 17.39 0.95
CA ILE A 71 -3.31 17.01 -0.21
C ILE A 71 -1.89 16.60 0.22
N GLY A 72 -1.29 17.31 1.17
CA GLY A 72 0.04 16.99 1.70
C GLY A 72 0.11 15.63 2.39
N GLU A 73 -0.92 15.27 3.15
CA GLU A 73 -0.99 13.95 3.82
C GLU A 73 -1.21 12.80 2.81
N ILE A 74 -2.02 13.03 1.77
CA ILE A 74 -2.21 12.08 0.67
C ILE A 74 -0.87 11.85 -0.04
N ALA A 75 -0.17 12.93 -0.43
CA ALA A 75 1.12 12.84 -1.10
C ALA A 75 2.16 12.11 -0.23
N SER A 76 2.23 12.43 1.06
CA SER A 76 3.14 11.75 2.00
C SER A 76 2.82 10.26 2.15
N SER A 77 1.55 9.89 2.11
CA SER A 77 1.12 8.48 2.17
C SER A 77 1.51 7.72 0.91
N VAL A 78 1.30 8.32 -0.27
CA VAL A 78 1.74 7.73 -1.55
C VAL A 78 3.25 7.52 -1.58
N LEU A 79 4.04 8.51 -1.14
CA LEU A 79 5.50 8.38 -1.11
C LEU A 79 5.98 7.25 -0.20
N ARG A 80 5.33 7.05 0.97
CA ARG A 80 5.63 5.92 1.85
C ARG A 80 5.33 4.58 1.20
N ILE A 81 4.21 4.45 0.50
CA ILE A 81 3.85 3.23 -0.23
C ILE A 81 4.89 2.89 -1.30
N VAL A 82 5.28 3.90 -2.11
CA VAL A 82 6.30 3.72 -3.16
C VAL A 82 7.66 3.36 -2.58
N ALA A 83 8.05 3.96 -1.45
CA ALA A 83 9.31 3.65 -0.78
C ALA A 83 9.36 2.19 -0.27
N VAL A 84 8.25 1.68 0.30
CA VAL A 84 8.17 0.28 0.76
C VAL A 84 8.25 -0.70 -0.41
N GLN A 85 7.58 -0.41 -1.53
CA GLN A 85 7.60 -1.23 -2.76
C GLN A 85 9.02 -1.35 -3.38
N GLN A 86 9.82 -0.29 -3.33
CA GLN A 86 11.21 -0.30 -3.86
C GLN A 86 12.19 -1.11 -3.00
N ILE A 87 11.93 -1.23 -1.69
CA ILE A 87 12.77 -2.02 -0.77
C ILE A 87 12.46 -3.52 -0.92
N GLY A 88 11.19 -3.88 -1.18
CA GLY A 88 10.78 -5.26 -1.46
C GLY A 88 11.34 -5.84 -2.77
N SER A 89 11.58 -5.00 -3.79
CA SER A 89 12.08 -5.45 -5.10
C SER A 89 13.60 -5.69 -5.16
N HIS A 90 14.39 -5.14 -4.23
CA HIS A 90 15.84 -5.35 -4.16
C HIS A 90 16.27 -6.61 -3.36
N GLY A 91 15.31 -7.41 -2.87
CA GLY A 91 15.55 -8.61 -2.04
C GLY A 91 15.85 -9.91 -2.79
N LEU A 92 15.93 -9.92 -4.13
CA LEU A 92 16.30 -11.13 -4.89
C LEU A 92 17.80 -11.41 -4.73
N SER A 93 18.11 -12.22 -3.71
CA SER A 93 19.46 -12.69 -3.38
C SER A 93 20.17 -13.32 -4.60
N PRO A 94 21.40 -12.89 -4.94
CA PRO A 94 22.23 -13.47 -6.00
C PRO A 94 22.58 -14.96 -5.80
N ALA A 95 22.24 -15.55 -4.65
CA ALA A 95 22.57 -16.93 -4.32
C ALA A 95 21.72 -17.97 -5.08
N ALA A 96 20.57 -17.60 -5.64
CA ALA A 96 19.74 -18.52 -6.42
C ALA A 96 20.24 -18.73 -7.86
N GLU A 97 20.96 -17.76 -8.42
CA GLU A 97 21.41 -17.77 -9.81
C GLU A 97 22.62 -18.72 -10.04
N LEU A 98 23.47 -18.89 -9.03
CA LEU A 98 24.66 -19.76 -9.14
C LEU A 98 24.35 -21.27 -9.11
N ARG A 99 23.15 -21.68 -8.66
CA ARG A 99 22.77 -23.10 -8.59
C ARG A 99 22.16 -23.64 -9.88
N ARG A 100 21.66 -22.78 -10.78
CA ARG A 100 21.24 -23.20 -12.14
C ARG A 100 22.42 -23.46 -13.09
N ARG A 101 23.57 -22.79 -12.91
CA ARG A 101 24.71 -22.93 -13.83
C ARG A 101 25.60 -24.16 -13.57
N LYS A 102 25.52 -24.81 -12.40
CA LYS A 102 26.33 -26.00 -12.06
C LYS A 102 25.62 -27.35 -12.23
N GLY A 103 24.36 -27.38 -12.65
CA GLY A 103 23.56 -28.61 -12.78
C GLY A 103 23.34 -29.12 -14.20
N GLY A 104 23.85 -28.43 -15.23
CA GLY A 104 23.51 -28.68 -16.64
C GLY A 104 24.63 -29.26 -17.51
N ASP A 105 25.69 -29.80 -16.91
CA ASP A 105 26.81 -30.39 -17.67
C ASP A 105 27.26 -31.72 -17.08
N ARG A 106 26.32 -32.67 -17.03
CA ARG A 106 26.57 -34.10 -16.92
C ARG A 106 25.36 -34.81 -17.53
N ILE A 107 25.46 -35.18 -18.80
CA ILE A 107 25.44 -36.52 -19.43
C ILE A 107 25.40 -36.26 -20.94
#